data_AF-A0A1V5KBI1-F1
#
_entry.id   AF-A0A1V5KBI1-F1
#
_cell.length_a   1.000
_cell.length_b   1.000
_cell.length_c   1.000
_cell.angle_alpha   90.00
_cell.angle_beta   90.00
_cell.angle_gamma   90.00
#
_symmetry.space_group_name_H-M   'P 1'
#
loop_
_entity.id
_entity.type
_entity.pdbx_description
1 polymer ?
#
loop_
_entity_poly.entity_id
_entity_poly.type
_entity_poly.pdbx_seq_one_letter_code
_entity_poly.pdbx_strand_id
1 'polypeptide(L)'
;MKRTDPVILAALRNLVRDGKLDPQDVVEAARNADSPLHDHFTWDDTEAAHQFRLQEARKLITVHFELLPTSPTPSQVFISLRSDQARGGGYRTTVAVLSDKAMRRELLQQAMDDMEHFSRKYGALVELAGVIREMQKLRKPKRAPRRS
;
A
#
# COMPACT_ATOMS: atom_id res chain seq x y z
N MET A 1 10.77 2.92 -14.62
CA MET A 1 10.16 3.30 -13.33
C MET A 1 9.90 4.80 -13.38
N LYS A 2 8.63 5.25 -13.41
CA LYS A 2 8.36 6.71 -13.45
C LYS A 2 8.85 7.30 -12.11
N ARG A 3 9.69 8.33 -12.18
CA ARG A 3 10.14 9.07 -10.98
C ARG A 3 8.89 9.62 -10.27
N THR A 4 8.81 9.35 -8.97
CA THR A 4 7.86 9.98 -8.04
C THR A 4 8.02 11.50 -8.14
N ASP A 5 6.93 12.22 -8.40
CA ASP A 5 6.95 13.68 -8.42
C ASP A 5 7.00 14.22 -6.97
N PRO A 6 8.03 15.00 -6.60
CA PRO A 6 8.17 15.49 -5.23
C PRO A 6 7.07 16.46 -4.81
N VAL A 7 6.48 17.22 -5.74
CA VAL A 7 5.41 18.19 -5.46
C VAL A 7 4.12 17.45 -5.12
N ILE A 8 3.74 16.47 -5.94
CA ILE A 8 2.58 15.61 -5.68
C ILE A 8 2.75 14.89 -4.35
N LEU A 9 3.94 14.34 -4.10
CA LEU A 9 4.17 13.60 -2.87
C LEU A 9 4.11 14.49 -1.62
N ALA A 10 4.64 15.71 -1.70
CA ALA A 10 4.50 16.69 -0.62
C ALA A 10 3.03 17.03 -0.36
N ALA A 11 2.24 17.24 -1.42
CA ALA A 11 0.80 17.48 -1.30
C ALA A 11 0.08 16.30 -0.61
N LEU A 12 0.33 15.05 -1.03
CA LEU A 12 -0.25 13.86 -0.41
C LEU A 12 0.15 13.70 1.06
N ARG A 13 1.42 14.01 1.41
CA ARG A 13 1.91 13.96 2.80
C ARG A 13 1.20 14.99 3.69
N ASN A 14 0.91 16.18 3.17
CA ASN A 14 0.21 17.24 3.92
C ASN A 14 -1.26 16.89 4.22
N LEU A 15 -1.85 15.95 3.49
CA LEU A 15 -3.22 15.48 3.70
C LEU A 15 -3.32 14.34 4.72
N VAL A 16 -2.20 13.81 5.22
CA VAL A 16 -2.21 12.77 6.24
C VAL A 16 -2.73 13.34 7.57
N ARG A 17 -3.83 12.75 8.08
CA ARG A 17 -4.43 13.09 9.38
C ARG A 17 -4.48 11.84 10.26
N ASP A 18 -4.12 11.99 11.54
CA ASP A 18 -4.03 10.87 12.49
C ASP A 18 -3.19 9.67 11.98
N GLY A 19 -2.15 9.97 11.19
CA GLY A 19 -1.25 8.97 10.60
C GLY A 19 -1.83 8.19 9.41
N LYS A 20 -2.98 8.61 8.88
CA LYS A 20 -3.69 7.99 7.77
C LYS A 20 -4.03 9.02 6.68
N LEU A 21 -3.95 8.62 5.43
CA LEU A 21 -4.41 9.35 4.26
C LEU A 21 -5.70 8.71 3.75
N ASP A 22 -6.79 9.45 3.75
CA ASP A 22 -8.06 9.01 3.19
C ASP A 22 -8.19 9.44 1.72
N PRO A 23 -8.61 8.54 0.80
CA PRO A 23 -8.90 8.92 -0.59
C PRO A 23 -9.87 10.09 -0.72
N GLN A 24 -10.84 10.24 0.20
CA GLN A 24 -11.78 11.34 0.16
C GLN A 24 -11.08 12.69 0.38
N ASP A 25 -10.13 12.78 1.32
CA ASP A 25 -9.34 13.99 1.56
C ASP A 25 -8.52 14.38 0.31
N VAL A 26 -8.03 13.39 -0.45
CA VAL A 26 -7.30 13.60 -1.71
C VAL A 26 -8.22 14.15 -2.79
N VAL A 27 -9.43 13.60 -2.94
CA VAL A 27 -10.42 14.13 -3.90
C VAL A 27 -10.77 15.57 -3.56
N GLU A 28 -11.06 15.87 -2.29
CA GLU A 28 -11.40 17.22 -1.86
C GLU A 28 -10.26 18.22 -2.08
N ALA A 29 -9.02 17.83 -1.80
CA ALA A 29 -7.85 18.66 -2.09
C ALA A 29 -7.59 18.86 -3.59
N ALA A 30 -7.94 17.88 -4.44
CA ALA A 30 -7.79 17.96 -5.88
C ALA A 30 -8.87 18.79 -6.57
N ARG A 31 -10.00 19.08 -5.91
CA ARG A 31 -11.08 19.93 -6.47
C ARG A 31 -10.61 21.33 -6.83
N ASN A 32 -9.65 21.87 -6.10
CA ASN A 32 -9.06 23.16 -6.42
C ASN A 32 -8.22 23.04 -7.69
N ALA A 33 -8.50 23.86 -8.71
CA ALA A 33 -7.76 23.88 -9.97
C ALA A 33 -6.27 24.26 -9.80
N ASP A 34 -5.94 25.02 -8.76
CA ASP A 34 -4.54 25.36 -8.43
C ASP A 34 -3.81 24.24 -7.67
N SER A 35 -4.52 23.17 -7.31
CA SER A 35 -3.93 22.02 -6.63
C SER A 35 -3.03 21.25 -7.58
N PRO A 36 -1.80 20.87 -7.18
CA PRO A 36 -0.95 20.00 -7.99
C PRO A 36 -1.56 18.60 -8.20
N LEU A 37 -2.65 18.27 -7.49
CA LEU A 37 -3.38 17.02 -7.64
C LEU A 37 -4.49 17.11 -8.71
N HIS A 38 -4.90 18.31 -9.12
CA HIS A 38 -6.11 18.52 -9.93
C HIS A 38 -6.12 17.75 -11.24
N ASP A 39 -5.02 17.84 -12.00
CA ASP A 39 -4.87 17.22 -13.32
C ASP A 39 -4.78 15.68 -13.28
N HIS A 40 -4.76 15.09 -12.09
CA HIS A 40 -4.80 13.64 -11.90
C HIS A 40 -6.23 13.08 -11.77
N PHE A 41 -7.25 13.94 -11.87
CA PHE A 41 -8.66 13.58 -11.73
C PHE A 41 -9.48 13.96 -12.95
N THR A 42 -10.54 13.20 -13.16
CA THR A 42 -11.57 13.51 -14.15
C THR A 42 -12.74 14.23 -13.49
N TRP A 43 -13.02 15.45 -13.94
CA TRP A 43 -14.10 16.31 -13.43
C TRP A 43 -15.29 16.31 -14.38
N ASP A 44 -16.02 15.18 -14.43
CA ASP A 44 -17.39 15.12 -14.98
C ASP A 44 -18.40 14.98 -13.83
N ASP A 45 -19.62 15.50 -14.01
CA ASP A 45 -20.64 15.61 -12.95
C ASP A 45 -21.69 14.47 -12.95
N THR A 46 -21.32 13.26 -13.39
CA THR A 46 -22.22 12.10 -13.31
C THR A 46 -22.21 11.45 -11.91
N GLU A 47 -23.27 10.72 -11.54
CA GLU A 47 -23.32 9.94 -10.27
C GLU A 47 -22.17 8.91 -10.18
N ALA A 48 -21.71 8.38 -11.32
CA ALA A 48 -20.55 7.50 -11.41
C ALA A 48 -19.21 8.23 -11.12
N ALA A 49 -19.18 9.55 -11.21
CA ALA A 49 -17.96 10.34 -11.09
C ALA A 49 -17.37 10.34 -9.68
N HIS A 50 -18.18 10.23 -8.62
CA HIS A 50 -17.64 10.24 -7.26
C HIS A 50 -16.83 8.96 -6.96
N GLN A 51 -17.39 7.78 -7.25
CA GLN A 51 -16.67 6.52 -7.06
C GLN A 51 -15.47 6.42 -8.00
N PHE A 52 -15.59 6.95 -9.22
CA PHE A 52 -14.49 7.04 -10.16
C PHE A 52 -13.33 7.90 -9.61
N ARG A 53 -13.63 9.10 -9.10
CA ARG A 53 -12.62 9.97 -8.46
C ARG A 53 -11.98 9.31 -7.24
N LEU A 54 -12.73 8.59 -6.41
CA LEU A 54 -12.13 7.82 -5.33
C LEU A 54 -11.17 6.73 -5.84
N GLN A 55 -11.45 6.10 -6.98
CA GLN A 55 -10.50 5.17 -7.61
C GLN A 55 -9.26 5.90 -8.16
N GLU A 56 -9.42 7.06 -8.79
CA GLU A 56 -8.30 7.90 -9.24
C GLU A 56 -7.42 8.32 -8.05
N ALA A 57 -8.02 8.72 -6.93
CA ALA A 57 -7.30 9.00 -5.68
C ALA A 57 -6.52 7.78 -5.17
N ARG A 58 -7.15 6.60 -5.07
CA ARG A 58 -6.47 5.37 -4.65
C ARG A 58 -5.30 5.01 -5.56
N LYS A 59 -5.45 5.21 -6.87
CA LYS A 59 -4.36 5.00 -7.85
C LYS A 59 -3.25 6.01 -7.62
N LEU A 60 -3.58 7.29 -7.46
CA LEU A 60 -2.59 8.35 -7.21
C LEU A 60 -1.79 8.09 -5.93
N ILE A 61 -2.44 7.64 -4.86
CA ILE A 61 -1.76 7.31 -3.60
C ILE A 61 -0.77 6.14 -3.77
N THR A 62 -1.13 5.12 -4.54
CA THR A 62 -0.39 3.84 -4.61
C THR A 62 0.76 3.81 -5.61
N VAL A 63 0.81 4.74 -6.57
CA VAL A 63 1.85 4.75 -7.63
C VAL A 63 3.19 5.37 -7.22
N HIS A 64 3.30 5.93 -6.01
CA HIS A 64 4.50 6.62 -5.54
C HIS A 64 5.44 5.67 -4.78
N PHE A 65 6.71 5.63 -5.18
CA PHE A 65 7.75 4.79 -4.60
C PHE A 65 8.97 5.63 -4.20
N GLU A 66 9.59 5.31 -3.08
CA GLU A 66 10.84 5.93 -2.60
C GLU A 66 11.84 4.85 -2.17
N LEU A 67 13.13 5.15 -2.31
CA LEU A 67 14.18 4.32 -1.73
C LEU A 67 14.24 4.58 -0.23
N LEU A 68 13.86 3.59 0.57
CA LEU A 68 13.99 3.68 2.02
C LEU A 68 15.43 3.37 2.43
N PRO A 69 16.00 4.05 3.45
CA PRO A 69 17.36 3.76 3.92
C PRO A 69 17.57 2.30 4.34
N THR A 70 16.49 1.63 4.70
CA THR A 70 16.46 0.24 5.20
C THR A 70 16.24 -0.81 4.11
N SER A 71 16.08 -0.41 2.84
CA SER A 71 15.78 -1.32 1.73
C SER A 71 16.63 -1.00 0.49
N PRO A 72 17.27 -2.00 -0.15
CA PRO A 72 17.98 -1.80 -1.41
C PRO A 72 17.03 -1.60 -2.60
N THR A 73 15.73 -1.85 -2.42
CA THR A 73 14.70 -1.67 -3.45
C THR A 73 13.72 -0.55 -3.10
N PRO A 74 13.29 0.26 -4.09
CA PRO A 74 12.22 1.23 -3.90
C PRO A 74 10.97 0.56 -3.34
N SER A 75 10.41 1.18 -2.30
CA SER A 75 9.19 0.73 -1.63
C SER A 75 8.09 1.75 -1.85
N GLN A 76 6.84 1.30 -1.89
CA GLN A 76 5.69 2.18 -1.98
C GLN A 76 5.70 3.17 -0.80
N VAL A 77 5.33 4.42 -1.02
CA VAL A 77 5.36 5.45 0.05
C VAL A 77 4.20 5.29 1.02
N PHE A 78 3.04 4.86 0.50
CA PHE A 78 1.80 4.69 1.26
C PHE A 78 1.31 3.26 1.15
N ILE A 79 0.99 2.60 2.26
CA ILE A 79 0.48 1.22 2.32
C ILE A 79 -0.83 1.19 3.10
N SER A 80 -1.77 0.36 2.67
CA SER A 80 -3.02 0.12 3.40
C SER A 80 -2.95 -1.23 4.10
N LEU A 81 -3.08 -1.23 5.43
CA LEU A 81 -3.12 -2.45 6.23
C LEU A 81 -4.51 -3.10 6.18
N ARG A 82 -4.62 -4.41 6.43
CA ARG A 82 -5.92 -5.09 6.51
C ARG A 82 -6.86 -4.43 7.54
N SER A 83 -6.33 -3.98 8.68
CA SER A 83 -7.09 -3.28 9.71
C SER A 83 -7.64 -1.93 9.24
N ASP A 84 -6.91 -1.21 8.39
CA ASP A 84 -7.38 0.02 7.76
C ASP A 84 -8.53 -0.29 6.80
N GLN A 85 -8.36 -1.30 5.94
CA GLN A 85 -9.38 -1.77 4.99
C GLN A 85 -10.68 -2.17 5.68
N ALA A 86 -10.59 -2.86 6.82
CA ALA A 86 -11.75 -3.25 7.62
C ALA A 86 -12.49 -2.06 8.27
N ARG A 87 -11.83 -0.90 8.40
CA ARG A 87 -12.35 0.31 9.05
C ARG A 87 -12.64 1.44 8.05
N GLY A 88 -13.04 1.09 6.83
CA GLY A 88 -13.37 2.06 5.78
C GLY A 88 -12.20 2.46 4.88
N GLY A 89 -11.03 1.82 5.02
CA GLY A 89 -9.89 1.98 4.12
C GLY A 89 -8.83 2.95 4.60
N GLY A 90 -8.15 3.56 3.61
CA GLY A 90 -7.07 4.54 3.72
C GLY A 90 -5.69 3.95 3.93
N TYR A 91 -4.71 4.86 3.95
CA TYR A 91 -3.30 4.52 3.73
C TYR A 91 -2.40 5.15 4.77
N ARG A 92 -1.41 4.41 5.23
CA ARG A 92 -0.38 4.87 6.17
C ARG A 92 0.93 5.05 5.43
N THR A 93 1.80 5.92 5.91
CA THR A 93 3.15 5.98 5.34
C THR A 93 3.93 4.71 5.68
N THR A 94 4.68 4.19 4.72
CA THR A 94 5.48 2.97 4.91
C THR A 94 6.48 3.13 6.05
N VAL A 95 7.05 4.33 6.22
CA VAL A 95 7.96 4.64 7.34
C VAL A 95 7.26 4.50 8.69
N ALA A 96 6.01 5.00 8.83
CA ALA A 96 5.25 4.85 10.08
C ALA A 96 4.92 3.37 10.36
N VAL A 97 4.47 2.63 9.33
CA VAL A 97 4.16 1.20 9.46
C VAL A 97 5.38 0.39 9.86
N LEU A 98 6.55 0.65 9.27
CA LEU A 98 7.79 -0.07 9.56
C LEU A 98 8.38 0.30 10.93
N SER A 99 8.16 1.52 11.42
CA SER A 99 8.65 1.98 12.72
C SER A 99 7.84 1.44 13.90
N ASP A 100 6.56 1.13 13.70
CA ASP A 100 5.70 0.58 14.74
C ASP A 100 5.69 -0.96 14.75
N LYS A 101 5.95 -1.56 15.91
CA LYS A 101 6.06 -3.03 16.04
C LYS A 101 4.75 -3.77 15.80
N ALA A 102 3.59 -3.18 16.11
CA ALA A 102 2.30 -3.80 15.88
C ALA A 102 1.92 -3.73 14.40
N MET A 103 2.01 -2.54 13.79
CA MET A 103 1.73 -2.33 12.36
C MET A 103 2.69 -3.13 11.47
N ARG A 104 3.98 -3.19 11.82
CA ARG A 104 4.95 -4.02 11.08
C ARG A 104 4.62 -5.50 11.15
N ARG A 105 4.16 -6.00 12.31
CA ARG A 105 3.73 -7.40 12.45
C ARG A 105 2.49 -7.69 11.60
N GLU A 106 1.55 -6.75 11.57
CA GLU A 106 0.36 -6.85 10.71
C GLU A 106 0.75 -6.89 9.23
N LEU A 107 1.60 -5.98 8.77
CA LEU A 107 2.09 -5.97 7.38
C LEU A 107 2.81 -7.27 7.02
N LEU A 108 3.63 -7.80 7.94
CA LEU A 108 4.29 -9.10 7.73
C LEU A 108 3.28 -10.24 7.62
N GLN A 109 2.26 -10.28 8.48
CA GLN A 109 1.22 -11.29 8.39
C GLN A 109 0.44 -11.18 7.08
N GLN A 110 0.11 -9.95 6.66
CA GLN A 110 -0.54 -9.69 5.38
C GLN A 110 0.30 -10.24 4.20
N ALA A 111 1.60 -9.97 4.18
CA ALA A 111 2.51 -10.51 3.16
C ALA A 111 2.54 -12.06 3.18
N MET A 112 2.48 -12.68 4.37
CA MET A 112 2.46 -14.14 4.50
C MET A 112 1.17 -14.76 3.94
N ASP A 113 0.00 -14.14 4.17
CA ASP A 113 -1.24 -14.66 3.58
C ASP A 113 -1.25 -14.42 2.05
N ASP A 114 -0.71 -13.29 1.59
CA ASP A 114 -0.61 -12.98 0.16
C ASP A 114 0.28 -14.01 -0.57
N MET A 115 1.40 -14.43 0.05
CA MET A 115 2.22 -15.55 -0.42
C MET A 115 1.43 -16.85 -0.51
N GLU A 116 0.52 -17.11 0.44
CA GLU A 116 -0.34 -18.29 0.40
C GLU A 116 -1.37 -18.21 -0.73
N HIS A 117 -2.00 -17.06 -0.92
CA HIS A 117 -2.90 -16.82 -2.04
C HIS A 117 -2.18 -16.99 -3.38
N PHE A 118 -0.97 -16.44 -3.52
CA PHE A 118 -0.13 -16.63 -4.70
C PHE A 118 0.17 -18.11 -4.96
N SER A 119 0.60 -18.83 -3.93
CA SER A 119 0.94 -20.26 -4.01
C SER A 119 -0.27 -21.11 -4.41
N ARG A 120 -1.47 -20.80 -3.88
CA ARG A 120 -2.71 -21.49 -4.27
C ARG A 120 -3.12 -21.17 -5.70
N LYS A 121 -3.07 -19.89 -6.08
CA LYS A 121 -3.52 -19.42 -7.40
C LYS A 121 -2.66 -19.96 -8.54
N TYR A 122 -1.34 -20.07 -8.32
CA TYR A 122 -0.38 -20.42 -9.36
C TYR A 122 0.31 -21.76 -9.16
N GLY A 123 -0.15 -22.59 -8.21
CA GLY A 123 0.47 -23.87 -7.87
C GLY A 123 0.51 -24.91 -9.00
N ALA A 124 -0.32 -24.76 -10.04
CA ALA A 124 -0.33 -25.64 -11.20
C ALA A 124 0.81 -25.34 -12.21
N LEU A 125 1.46 -24.17 -12.10
CA LEU A 125 2.54 -23.77 -13.01
C LEU A 125 3.86 -24.37 -12.54
N VAL A 126 4.36 -25.35 -13.28
CA VAL A 126 5.58 -26.11 -12.95
C VAL A 126 6.79 -25.18 -12.85
N GLU A 127 6.83 -24.14 -13.67
CA GLU A 127 7.87 -23.10 -13.70
C GLU A 127 7.99 -22.36 -12.36
N LEU A 128 6.89 -22.26 -11.60
CA LEU A 128 6.85 -21.57 -10.31
C LEU A 128 7.06 -22.51 -9.11
N ALA A 129 7.16 -23.81 -9.33
CA ALA A 129 7.24 -24.81 -8.26
C ALA A 129 8.43 -24.56 -7.31
N GLY A 130 9.56 -24.07 -7.84
CA GLY A 130 10.73 -23.71 -7.03
C GLY A 130 10.45 -22.55 -6.08
N VAL A 131 9.91 -21.45 -6.60
CA VAL A 131 9.60 -20.25 -5.80
C VAL A 131 8.53 -20.55 -4.75
N ILE A 132 7.47 -21.27 -5.13
CA ILE A 132 6.39 -21.66 -4.22
C ILE A 132 6.93 -22.53 -3.08
N ARG A 133 7.85 -23.45 -3.37
CA ARG A 133 8.50 -24.28 -2.34
C ARG A 133 9.27 -23.42 -1.34
N GLU A 134 10.02 -22.42 -1.80
CA GLU A 134 10.73 -21.49 -0.90
C GLU A 134 9.77 -20.67 -0.05
N MET A 135 8.69 -20.14 -0.64
CA MET A 135 7.65 -19.41 0.09
C MET A 135 7.04 -20.26 1.22
N GLN A 136 6.76 -21.54 0.96
CA GLN A 136 6.19 -22.46 1.96
C GLN A 136 7.15 -22.79 3.11
N LYS A 137 8.48 -22.79 2.89
CA LYS A 137 9.46 -23.01 3.97
C LYS A 137 9.41 -21.90 5.01
N LEU A 138 9.26 -20.65 4.57
CA LEU A 138 9.18 -19.47 5.45
C LEU A 138 7.96 -19.50 6.38
N ARG A 139 6.91 -20.24 6.00
CA ARG A 139 5.70 -20.44 6.81
C ARG A 139 5.92 -21.41 7.98
N LYS A 140 6.90 -22.31 7.92
CA LYS A 140 7.13 -23.24 9.04
C LYS A 140 7.61 -22.43 10.24
N PRO A 141 6.91 -22.44 11.39
CA PRO A 141 7.36 -21.70 12.55
C PRO A 141 8.77 -22.17 12.89
N LYS A 142 9.68 -21.21 13.07
CA LYS A 142 10.98 -21.44 13.68
C LYS A 142 10.65 -21.88 15.13
N ARG A 143 10.44 -23.18 15.35
CA ARG A 143 10.19 -23.76 16.66
C ARG A 143 11.31 -23.24 17.56
N ALA A 144 10.97 -22.40 18.53
CA ALA A 144 11.90 -22.04 19.59
C ALA A 144 12.32 -23.37 20.27
N PRO A 145 13.62 -23.57 20.57
CA PRO A 145 14.02 -24.74 21.32
C PRO A 145 13.29 -24.72 22.66
N ARG A 146 12.58 -25.81 22.96
CA ARG A 146 12.04 -26.06 24.30
C ARG A 146 13.23 -26.02 25.25
N ARG A 147 13.30 -25.00 26.12
CA ARG A 147 14.18 -25.04 27.28
C ARG A 147 13.64 -26.13 28.21
N SER A 148 14.41 -27.20 28.33
CA SER A 148 14.28 -28.22 29.37
C SER A 148 14.73 -27.66 30.71
#